data_AF-A0A975EM57-F1
#
_entry.id   AF-A0A975EM57-F1
#
_cell.length_a   1.000
_cell.length_b   1.000
_cell.length_c   1.000
_cell.angle_alpha   90.00
_cell.angle_beta   90.00
_cell.angle_gamma   90.00
#
_symmetry.space_group_name_H-M   'P 1'
#
loop_
_entity.id
_entity.type
_entity.pdbx_description
1 polymer ?
#
loop_
_entity_poly.entity_id
_entity_poly.type
_entity_poly.pdbx_seq_one_letter_code
_entity_poly.pdbx_strand_id
1 'polypeptide(L)'
;MPPTTRRVYKIDDATLVSVFSSLADLFPGKSSSSTFVLAQGITMLPEDLAGAEGLGGRFAFETATLNIAIQHESSLNVFFRRSTKHQNGNTEPSARYDEFDVNFGGRDPSFWNENKDLVGEVLKLVSCDSEVPETVSDEDSVLSELIRSLNATHRQMLGSLQESLKDSIDRRAELEREAEKKDTARAEKHAEEIAKLEAEREKLQLQSYRSERRKIMQQLTNDKALKQRREMTPPGLIKVRWAVFVSSIVLGLISFYITYLSLSQIAPEESMALSISSSLPEQADGSLVAQVVQQALGTTNWYLIIRSVFSSLVGIGAFAYAANWLRTFYDSEVAATRAVDQFNHDLVRASWVIETVLEVKQEHDSVVPNHWIEGVTRGLFADNGAQSQADEGIQALKALLGFSAGASFGPDGPKVELNRKGAKKLSED
;
A
#
# COMPACT_ATOMS: atom_id res chain seq x y z
N MET A 1 -53.59 36.61 -33.52
CA MET A 1 -53.24 36.99 -34.90
C MET A 1 -52.74 35.76 -35.65
N PRO A 2 -52.80 35.69 -37.00
CA PRO A 2 -52.16 34.60 -37.72
C PRO A 2 -50.64 34.60 -37.43
N PRO A 3 -50.00 33.43 -37.34
CA PRO A 3 -48.55 33.35 -37.17
C PRO A 3 -47.86 34.04 -38.34
N THR A 4 -46.88 34.89 -38.04
CA THR A 4 -46.13 35.63 -39.05
C THR A 4 -44.75 35.01 -39.17
N THR A 5 -44.47 34.47 -40.35
CA THR A 5 -43.17 33.88 -40.69
C THR A 5 -42.31 34.91 -41.42
N ARG A 6 -41.10 35.14 -40.95
CA ARG A 6 -40.11 36.04 -41.57
C ARG A 6 -38.84 35.27 -41.92
N ARG A 7 -38.31 35.51 -43.11
CA ARG A 7 -37.02 34.98 -43.56
C ARG A 7 -35.98 36.09 -43.46
N VAL A 8 -34.86 35.79 -42.84
CA VAL A 8 -33.72 36.70 -42.67
C VAL A 8 -32.50 36.03 -43.26
N TYR A 9 -31.50 36.79 -43.71
CA TYR A 9 -30.21 36.20 -44.05
C TYR A 9 -29.59 35.51 -42.83
N LYS A 10 -28.68 34.57 -43.09
CA LYS A 10 -28.00 33.86 -41.99
C LYS A 10 -27.40 34.83 -40.99
N ILE A 11 -27.86 34.71 -39.75
CA ILE A 11 -27.37 35.51 -38.64
C ILE A 11 -26.30 34.74 -37.87
N ASP A 12 -25.32 35.46 -37.37
CA ASP A 12 -24.34 34.89 -36.45
C ASP A 12 -25.00 34.54 -35.11
N ASP A 13 -24.43 33.58 -34.40
CA ASP A 13 -24.96 33.05 -33.14
C ASP A 13 -24.96 34.12 -32.04
N ALA A 14 -23.97 35.02 -32.05
CA ALA A 14 -23.95 36.19 -31.17
C ALA A 14 -25.13 37.15 -31.45
N THR A 15 -25.43 37.38 -32.74
CA THR A 15 -26.55 38.23 -33.15
C THR A 15 -27.87 37.59 -32.75
N LEU A 16 -28.05 36.29 -32.95
CA LEU A 16 -29.25 35.55 -32.52
C LEU A 16 -29.51 35.72 -31.01
N VAL A 17 -28.48 35.54 -30.18
CA VAL A 17 -28.59 35.71 -28.73
C VAL A 17 -28.98 37.16 -28.38
N SER A 18 -28.38 38.15 -29.05
CA SER A 18 -28.71 39.57 -28.82
C SER A 18 -30.15 39.94 -29.23
N VAL A 19 -30.69 39.31 -30.27
CA VAL A 19 -32.08 39.49 -30.69
C VAL A 19 -33.02 38.91 -29.65
N PHE A 20 -32.73 37.71 -29.14
CA PHE A 20 -33.54 37.07 -28.11
C PHE A 20 -33.49 37.79 -26.76
N SER A 21 -32.34 38.36 -26.38
CA SER A 21 -32.24 39.21 -25.18
C SER A 21 -33.01 40.51 -25.36
N SER A 22 -32.87 41.18 -26.51
CA SER A 22 -33.62 42.41 -26.81
C SER A 22 -35.14 42.18 -26.80
N LEU A 23 -35.60 41.03 -27.30
CA LEU A 23 -37.00 40.63 -27.25
C LEU A 23 -37.50 40.37 -25.82
N ALA A 24 -36.66 39.81 -24.94
CA ALA A 24 -37.00 39.63 -23.53
C ALA A 24 -37.06 40.97 -22.79
N ASP A 25 -36.14 41.89 -23.09
CA ASP A 25 -36.06 43.22 -22.48
C ASP A 25 -37.26 44.11 -22.79
N LEU A 26 -37.94 43.90 -23.92
CA LEU A 26 -39.20 44.59 -24.25
C LEU A 26 -40.35 44.27 -23.28
N PHE A 27 -40.25 43.20 -22.50
CA PHE A 27 -41.30 42.77 -21.56
C PHE A 27 -40.78 42.70 -20.11
N PRO A 28 -40.36 43.85 -19.52
CA PRO A 28 -39.78 43.85 -18.19
C PRO A 28 -40.78 43.37 -17.13
N GLY A 29 -40.33 42.48 -16.25
CA GLY A 29 -41.15 41.93 -15.16
C GLY A 29 -42.15 40.84 -15.58
N LYS A 30 -42.04 40.31 -16.80
CA LYS A 30 -42.78 39.12 -17.26
C LYS A 30 -41.88 37.90 -17.23
N SER A 31 -42.47 36.71 -17.00
CA SER A 31 -41.71 35.46 -17.04
C SER A 31 -41.42 35.11 -18.51
N SER A 32 -40.19 35.33 -18.95
CA SER A 32 -39.66 34.84 -20.21
C SER A 32 -38.93 33.51 -20.01
N SER A 33 -39.22 32.52 -20.86
CA SER A 33 -38.48 31.27 -20.93
C SER A 33 -37.92 31.13 -22.34
N SER A 34 -36.60 31.15 -22.47
CA SER A 34 -35.91 30.88 -23.71
C SER A 34 -35.10 29.59 -23.63
N THR A 35 -35.14 28.85 -24.73
CA THR A 35 -34.51 27.54 -24.86
C THR A 35 -33.76 27.50 -26.17
N PHE A 36 -32.46 27.27 -26.12
CA PHE A 36 -31.60 27.13 -27.30
C PHE A 36 -31.26 25.65 -27.49
N VAL A 37 -31.43 25.14 -28.71
CA VAL A 37 -31.06 23.76 -29.08
C VAL A 37 -29.92 23.83 -30.08
N LEU A 38 -28.81 23.23 -29.70
CA LEU A 38 -27.63 23.09 -30.55
C LEU A 38 -27.84 21.98 -31.58
N ALA A 39 -27.10 22.03 -32.70
CA ALA A 39 -27.08 20.98 -33.74
C ALA A 39 -26.68 19.59 -33.21
N GLN A 40 -26.13 19.53 -32.00
CA GLN A 40 -25.81 18.29 -31.28
C GLN A 40 -26.99 17.74 -30.47
N GLY A 41 -28.16 18.39 -30.50
CA GLY A 41 -29.34 18.06 -29.70
C GLY A 41 -29.25 18.48 -28.24
N ILE A 42 -28.24 19.27 -27.85
CA ILE A 42 -28.07 19.75 -26.48
C ILE A 42 -28.92 21.00 -26.29
N THR A 43 -29.76 20.98 -25.26
CA THR A 43 -30.57 22.12 -24.83
C THR A 43 -29.80 22.95 -23.81
N MET A 44 -29.66 24.26 -24.06
CA MET A 44 -29.00 25.21 -23.17
C MET A 44 -29.94 26.34 -22.77
N LEU A 45 -29.77 26.82 -21.54
CA LEU A 45 -30.44 28.02 -21.06
C LEU A 45 -29.63 29.27 -21.43
N PRO A 46 -30.28 30.44 -21.56
CA PRO A 46 -29.61 31.70 -21.93
C PRO A 46 -28.56 32.14 -20.91
N GLU A 47 -28.80 31.85 -19.63
CA GLU A 47 -27.90 32.21 -18.52
C GLU A 47 -26.55 31.48 -18.65
N ASP A 48 -26.56 30.24 -19.13
CA ASP A 48 -25.36 29.43 -19.35
C ASP A 48 -24.55 29.92 -20.56
N LEU A 49 -25.20 30.59 -21.51
CA LEU A 49 -24.58 31.14 -22.73
C LEU A 49 -23.88 32.48 -22.46
N ALA A 50 -24.43 33.31 -21.58
CA ALA A 50 -23.85 34.63 -21.26
C ALA A 50 -22.49 34.55 -20.54
N GLY A 51 -22.22 33.46 -19.81
CA GLY A 51 -20.95 33.23 -19.11
C GLY A 51 -19.85 32.55 -19.94
N ALA A 52 -20.17 32.08 -21.14
CA ALA A 52 -19.23 31.36 -21.99
C ALA A 52 -18.40 32.33 -22.86
N GLU A 53 -17.35 32.92 -22.28
CA GLU A 53 -16.30 33.59 -23.07
C GLU A 53 -15.68 32.57 -24.04
N GLY A 54 -16.04 32.63 -25.33
CA GLY A 54 -15.54 31.71 -26.36
C GLY A 54 -16.60 30.99 -27.21
N LEU A 55 -17.86 31.45 -27.25
CA LEU A 55 -18.90 30.90 -28.13
C LEU A 55 -18.56 30.95 -29.63
N GLY A 56 -17.55 31.74 -30.04
CA GLY A 56 -17.05 31.81 -31.40
C GLY A 56 -16.52 30.46 -31.90
N GLY A 57 -17.35 29.74 -32.64
CA GLY A 57 -16.94 28.61 -33.50
C GLY A 57 -17.20 27.20 -32.97
N ARG A 58 -17.76 27.01 -31.76
CA ARG A 58 -18.04 25.65 -31.22
C ARG A 58 -19.51 25.25 -31.17
N PHE A 59 -20.42 26.21 -31.20
CA PHE A 59 -21.84 25.97 -31.00
C PHE A 59 -22.57 26.42 -32.26
N ALA A 60 -23.13 25.48 -33.02
CA ALA A 60 -24.03 25.79 -34.11
C ALA A 60 -25.46 25.64 -33.58
N PHE A 61 -26.17 26.74 -33.33
CA PHE A 61 -27.59 26.66 -32.96
C PHE A 61 -28.41 26.09 -34.13
N GLU A 62 -29.33 25.20 -33.84
CA GLU A 62 -30.24 24.61 -34.84
C GLU A 62 -31.63 25.25 -34.72
N THR A 63 -32.14 25.33 -33.49
CA THR A 63 -33.41 26.01 -33.17
C THR A 63 -33.29 26.80 -31.89
N ALA A 64 -34.08 27.87 -31.77
CA ALA A 64 -34.23 28.61 -30.53
C ALA A 64 -35.70 28.98 -30.34
N THR A 65 -36.21 28.85 -29.11
CA THR A 65 -37.60 29.20 -28.78
C THR A 65 -37.60 30.19 -27.64
N LEU A 66 -38.38 31.25 -27.75
CA LEU A 66 -38.63 32.22 -26.70
C LEU A 66 -40.13 32.30 -26.46
N ASN A 67 -40.54 31.96 -25.25
CA ASN A 67 -41.93 32.04 -24.81
C ASN A 67 -42.02 33.09 -23.70
N ILE A 68 -42.80 34.13 -23.92
CA ILE A 68 -43.04 35.20 -22.94
C ILE A 68 -44.50 35.13 -22.52
N ALA A 69 -44.73 34.84 -21.24
CA ALA A 69 -46.08 34.85 -20.66
C ALA A 69 -46.44 36.25 -20.18
N ILE A 70 -47.48 36.83 -20.76
CA ILE A 70 -47.98 38.17 -20.46
C ILE A 70 -49.23 38.05 -19.57
N GLN A 71 -49.58 39.11 -18.83
CA GLN A 71 -50.83 39.15 -18.06
C GLN A 71 -52.05 38.93 -18.97
N HIS A 72 -53.16 38.44 -18.40
CA HIS A 72 -54.41 38.13 -19.12
C HIS A 72 -54.33 36.98 -20.14
N GLU A 73 -53.68 35.87 -19.76
CA GLU A 73 -53.62 34.64 -20.59
C GLU A 73 -53.09 34.89 -22.02
N SER A 74 -52.26 35.92 -22.20
CA SER A 74 -51.63 36.27 -23.48
C SER A 74 -50.19 35.79 -23.51
N SER A 75 -49.71 35.33 -24.67
CA SER A 75 -48.34 34.81 -24.81
C SER A 75 -47.73 35.19 -26.14
N LEU A 76 -46.43 35.52 -26.11
CA LEU A 76 -45.62 35.70 -27.30
C LEU A 76 -44.68 34.50 -27.43
N ASN A 77 -44.80 33.78 -28.54
CA ASN A 77 -43.90 32.68 -28.86
C ASN A 77 -43.12 33.03 -30.12
N VAL A 78 -41.80 33.16 -29.99
CA VAL A 78 -40.87 33.38 -31.10
C VAL A 78 -40.07 32.10 -31.29
N PHE A 79 -40.18 31.52 -32.49
CA PHE A 79 -39.47 30.31 -32.85
C PHE A 79 -38.49 30.60 -33.99
N PHE A 80 -37.20 30.37 -33.74
CA PHE A 80 -36.13 30.49 -34.71
C PHE A 80 -35.69 29.10 -35.17
N ARG A 81 -35.46 28.96 -36.48
CA ARG A 81 -34.82 27.77 -37.06
C ARG A 81 -33.90 28.15 -38.22
N ARG A 82 -32.79 27.41 -38.35
CA ARG A 82 -31.89 27.50 -39.52
C ARG A 82 -32.35 26.69 -40.73
N SER A 83 -33.44 25.93 -40.59
CA SER A 83 -34.09 25.23 -41.69
C SER A 83 -35.30 26.02 -42.20
N THR A 84 -35.54 26.05 -43.50
CA THR A 84 -36.74 26.69 -44.04
C THR A 84 -37.87 25.68 -44.21
N LYS A 85 -39.11 26.02 -43.82
CA LYS A 85 -40.28 25.21 -44.17
C LYS A 85 -40.53 25.29 -45.67
N HIS A 86 -40.47 24.15 -46.36
CA HIS A 86 -40.96 24.04 -47.73
C HIS A 86 -42.49 23.94 -47.74
N GLN A 87 -43.13 24.29 -48.86
CA GLN A 87 -44.60 24.21 -49.01
C GLN A 87 -45.19 22.81 -48.72
N ASN A 88 -44.37 21.77 -48.77
CA ASN A 88 -44.76 20.37 -48.53
C ASN A 88 -44.67 19.97 -47.04
N GLY A 89 -44.34 20.90 -46.13
CA GLY A 89 -44.18 20.63 -44.70
C GLY A 89 -42.81 20.04 -44.31
N ASN A 90 -41.98 19.66 -45.29
CA ASN A 90 -40.60 19.25 -45.03
C ASN A 90 -39.73 20.47 -44.71
N THR A 91 -38.91 20.34 -43.67
CA THR A 91 -37.90 21.32 -43.28
C THR A 91 -36.55 20.90 -43.85
N GLU A 92 -35.95 21.74 -44.69
CA GLU A 92 -34.59 21.52 -45.20
C GLU A 92 -33.65 22.63 -44.69
N PRO A 93 -32.40 22.30 -44.32
CA PRO A 93 -31.43 23.29 -43.88
C PRO A 93 -31.13 24.26 -45.03
N SER A 94 -31.38 25.55 -44.80
CA SER A 94 -31.10 26.57 -45.81
C SER A 94 -29.66 27.04 -45.66
N ALA A 95 -28.93 27.11 -46.77
CA ALA A 95 -27.56 27.63 -46.78
C ALA A 95 -27.51 29.16 -46.61
N ARG A 96 -28.61 29.87 -46.90
CA ARG A 96 -28.62 31.34 -47.07
C ARG A 96 -29.54 32.08 -46.10
N TYR A 97 -30.56 31.42 -45.58
CA TYR A 97 -31.63 32.07 -44.84
C TYR A 97 -31.94 31.32 -43.56
N ASP A 98 -32.26 32.08 -42.52
CA ASP A 98 -32.87 31.60 -41.30
C ASP A 98 -34.33 32.06 -41.25
N GLU A 99 -35.15 31.39 -40.46
CA GLU A 99 -36.59 31.62 -40.41
C GLU A 99 -37.06 31.85 -38.96
N PHE A 100 -37.82 32.92 -38.78
CA PHE A 100 -38.47 33.28 -37.53
C PHE A 100 -39.98 33.13 -37.70
N ASP A 101 -40.58 32.24 -36.91
CA ASP A 101 -42.02 32.11 -36.76
C ASP A 101 -42.43 32.86 -35.48
N VAL A 102 -43.13 33.98 -35.65
CA VAL A 102 -43.65 34.79 -34.53
C VAL A 102 -45.14 34.53 -34.36
N ASN A 103 -45.52 34.01 -33.19
CA ASN A 103 -46.90 33.71 -32.86
C ASN A 103 -47.36 34.53 -31.64
N PHE A 104 -48.33 35.40 -31.88
CA PHE A 104 -49.02 36.19 -30.86
C PHE A 104 -50.24 35.41 -30.39
N GLY A 105 -50.04 34.61 -29.35
CA GLY A 105 -51.04 33.77 -28.71
C GLY A 105 -51.77 34.47 -27.57
N GLY A 106 -52.90 33.91 -27.19
CA GLY A 106 -53.66 34.34 -26.01
C GLY A 106 -55.14 34.06 -26.12
N ARG A 107 -55.83 33.99 -24.99
CA ARG A 107 -57.29 33.80 -24.97
C ARG A 107 -58.05 35.03 -25.46
N ASP A 108 -57.46 36.20 -25.26
CA ASP A 108 -58.04 37.48 -25.69
C ASP A 108 -57.22 38.09 -26.86
N PRO A 109 -57.67 37.95 -28.12
CA PRO A 109 -56.99 38.55 -29.27
C PRO A 109 -57.08 40.07 -29.30
N SER A 110 -57.94 40.69 -28.49
CA SER A 110 -58.07 42.17 -28.44
C SER A 110 -56.81 42.84 -27.89
N PHE A 111 -56.11 42.19 -26.95
CA PHE A 111 -54.87 42.69 -26.36
C PHE A 111 -53.81 43.06 -27.43
N TRP A 112 -53.59 42.19 -28.41
CA TRP A 112 -52.61 42.43 -29.49
C TRP A 112 -53.08 43.47 -30.51
N ASN A 113 -54.40 43.64 -30.64
CA ASN A 113 -54.97 44.68 -31.51
C ASN A 113 -54.89 46.07 -30.87
N GLU A 114 -54.94 46.15 -29.54
CA GLU A 114 -54.75 47.38 -28.77
C GLU A 114 -53.26 47.78 -28.70
N ASN A 115 -52.35 46.79 -28.67
CA ASN A 115 -50.91 47.00 -28.57
C ASN A 115 -50.17 46.80 -29.90
N LYS A 116 -50.62 47.44 -30.99
CA LYS A 116 -50.00 47.32 -32.32
C LYS A 116 -48.55 47.80 -32.37
N ASP A 117 -48.20 48.79 -31.56
CA ASP A 117 -46.84 49.35 -31.52
C ASP A 117 -45.84 48.30 -31.01
N LEU A 118 -46.21 47.54 -29.98
CA LEU A 118 -45.39 46.42 -29.48
C LEU A 118 -45.25 45.31 -30.52
N VAL A 119 -46.33 44.98 -31.25
CA VAL A 119 -46.28 44.00 -32.34
C VAL A 119 -45.32 44.47 -33.45
N GLY A 120 -45.37 45.75 -33.80
CA GLY A 120 -44.48 46.36 -34.80
C GLY A 120 -43.01 46.33 -34.35
N GLU A 121 -42.74 46.61 -33.09
CA GLU A 121 -41.39 46.60 -32.51
C GLU A 121 -40.78 45.19 -32.47
N VAL A 122 -41.57 44.19 -32.05
CA VAL A 122 -41.17 42.77 -32.09
C VAL A 122 -40.86 42.34 -33.53
N LEU A 123 -41.71 42.70 -34.49
CA LEU A 123 -41.49 42.37 -35.90
C LEU A 123 -40.26 43.09 -36.48
N LYS A 124 -39.97 44.31 -36.03
CA LYS A 124 -38.81 45.08 -36.46
C LYS A 124 -37.50 44.46 -35.94
N LEU A 125 -37.46 44.07 -34.66
CA LEU A 125 -36.29 43.39 -34.08
C LEU A 125 -36.01 42.05 -34.75
N VAL A 126 -37.05 41.31 -35.13
CA VAL A 126 -36.90 40.03 -35.85
C VAL A 126 -36.45 40.24 -37.30
N SER A 127 -36.66 41.41 -37.89
CA SER A 127 -36.37 41.66 -39.32
C SER A 127 -34.97 42.24 -39.60
N CYS A 128 -34.05 42.26 -38.61
CA CYS A 128 -32.67 42.80 -38.69
C CYS A 128 -32.16 43.16 -40.10
N ASP A 129 -32.31 44.44 -40.49
CA ASP A 129 -31.73 45.25 -41.62
C ASP A 129 -31.35 44.61 -42.97
N SER A 130 -31.68 43.35 -43.22
CA SER A 130 -31.32 42.64 -44.44
C SER A 130 -32.60 42.26 -45.20
N GLU A 131 -33.31 43.26 -45.72
CA GLU A 131 -34.29 43.01 -46.77
C GLU A 131 -33.51 42.63 -48.04
N VAL A 132 -33.80 41.44 -48.57
CA VAL A 132 -33.31 40.97 -49.87
C VAL A 132 -33.88 41.93 -50.93
N PRO A 133 -33.08 42.74 -51.64
CA PRO A 133 -33.59 43.55 -52.73
C PRO A 133 -33.89 42.66 -53.93
N GLU A 134 -35.13 42.71 -54.42
CA GLU A 134 -35.50 42.11 -55.70
C GLU A 134 -34.80 42.88 -56.84
N THR A 135 -33.85 42.18 -57.47
CA THR A 135 -33.42 42.29 -58.89
C THR A 135 -33.42 43.68 -59.55
N VAL A 136 -32.24 44.21 -59.88
CA VAL A 136 -32.10 45.29 -60.88
C VAL A 136 -31.00 44.95 -61.88
N SER A 137 -31.40 45.00 -63.15
CA SER A 137 -30.66 44.84 -64.40
C SER A 137 -29.97 46.13 -64.79
N ASP A 138 -28.71 46.07 -65.26
CA ASP A 138 -28.23 46.69 -66.52
C ASP A 138 -26.69 46.70 -66.57
N GLU A 139 -26.12 45.74 -67.33
CA GLU A 139 -24.68 45.39 -67.38
C GLU A 139 -23.83 46.16 -68.42
N ASP A 140 -24.48 46.90 -69.32
CA ASP A 140 -23.86 47.55 -70.50
C ASP A 140 -22.58 48.41 -70.32
N SER A 141 -22.66 49.40 -69.41
CA SER A 141 -21.81 50.60 -69.49
C SER A 141 -20.73 50.67 -68.41
N VAL A 142 -20.94 49.94 -67.30
CA VAL A 142 -20.06 49.88 -66.14
C VAL A 142 -18.81 49.02 -66.44
N LEU A 143 -18.93 48.04 -67.33
CA LEU A 143 -17.86 47.09 -67.67
C LEU A 143 -16.63 47.77 -68.30
N SER A 144 -16.84 48.77 -69.15
CA SER A 144 -15.75 49.38 -69.93
C SER A 144 -14.88 50.35 -69.12
N GLU A 145 -15.49 51.09 -68.19
CA GLU A 145 -14.81 51.98 -67.26
C GLU A 145 -14.17 51.20 -66.09
N LEU A 146 -14.79 50.08 -65.71
CA LEU A 146 -14.15 49.06 -64.88
C LEU A 146 -12.89 48.51 -65.53
N ILE A 147 -12.89 48.09 -66.79
CA ILE A 147 -11.70 47.45 -67.40
C ILE A 147 -10.46 48.39 -67.43
N ARG A 148 -10.66 49.69 -67.64
CA ARG A 148 -9.55 50.66 -67.65
C ARG A 148 -9.05 51.02 -66.26
N SER A 149 -9.96 51.27 -65.31
CA SER A 149 -9.58 51.46 -63.90
C SER A 149 -8.96 50.20 -63.32
N LEU A 150 -9.46 49.02 -63.69
CA LEU A 150 -8.95 47.69 -63.32
C LEU A 150 -7.50 47.50 -63.78
N ASN A 151 -7.13 47.90 -64.99
CA ASN A 151 -5.74 47.72 -65.45
C ASN A 151 -4.73 48.64 -64.74
N ALA A 152 -5.13 49.88 -64.42
CA ALA A 152 -4.28 50.80 -63.67
C ALA A 152 -4.15 50.36 -62.20
N THR A 153 -5.26 49.97 -61.57
CA THR A 153 -5.25 49.40 -60.23
C THR A 153 -4.51 48.08 -60.19
N HIS A 154 -4.59 47.23 -61.22
CA HIS A 154 -3.87 45.96 -61.30
C HIS A 154 -2.36 46.17 -61.34
N ARG A 155 -1.83 47.16 -62.07
CA ARG A 155 -0.39 47.46 -62.05
C ARG A 155 0.09 48.01 -60.71
N GLN A 156 -0.66 48.91 -60.11
CA GLN A 156 -0.36 49.42 -58.77
C GLN A 156 -0.45 48.31 -57.72
N MET A 157 -1.44 47.42 -57.87
CA MET A 157 -1.63 46.24 -57.04
C MET A 157 -0.50 45.23 -57.23
N LEU A 158 0.01 45.01 -58.45
CA LEU A 158 1.15 44.13 -58.67
C LEU A 158 2.43 44.69 -58.07
N GLY A 159 2.66 46.01 -58.15
CA GLY A 159 3.81 46.65 -57.50
C GLY A 159 3.74 46.57 -55.99
N SER A 160 2.60 46.92 -55.39
CA SER A 160 2.39 46.80 -53.94
C SER A 160 2.36 45.34 -53.47
N LEU A 161 1.91 44.41 -54.31
CA LEU A 161 1.93 42.98 -54.01
C LEU A 161 3.34 42.42 -54.11
N GLN A 162 4.17 42.86 -55.06
CA GLN A 162 5.57 42.45 -55.11
C GLN A 162 6.35 42.97 -53.89
N GLU A 163 6.14 44.22 -53.50
CA GLU A 163 6.75 44.81 -52.31
C GLU A 163 6.24 44.14 -51.02
N SER A 164 4.93 43.92 -50.91
CA SER A 164 4.30 43.19 -49.81
C SER A 164 4.76 41.73 -49.75
N LEU A 165 4.93 41.06 -50.90
CA LEU A 165 5.48 39.70 -50.94
C LEU A 165 6.91 39.68 -50.43
N LYS A 166 7.74 40.64 -50.85
CA LYS A 166 9.13 40.74 -50.37
C LYS A 166 9.17 40.98 -48.86
N ASP A 167 8.41 41.95 -48.36
CA ASP A 167 8.30 42.22 -46.92
C ASP A 167 7.76 40.98 -46.16
N SER A 168 6.79 40.27 -46.73
CA SER A 168 6.26 39.05 -46.12
C SER A 168 7.29 37.91 -46.08
N ILE A 169 8.16 37.80 -47.09
CA ILE A 169 9.23 36.79 -47.13
C ILE A 169 10.30 37.15 -46.11
N ASP A 170 10.73 38.41 -46.07
CA ASP A 170 11.74 38.89 -45.13
C ASP A 170 11.25 38.74 -43.67
N ARG A 171 9.99 39.07 -43.42
CA ARG A 171 9.36 38.90 -42.10
C ARG A 171 9.20 37.43 -41.72
N ARG A 172 8.86 36.54 -42.66
CA ARG A 172 8.84 35.09 -42.41
C ARG A 172 10.23 34.56 -42.06
N ALA A 173 11.25 34.98 -42.80
CA ALA A 173 12.63 34.57 -42.52
C ALA A 173 13.14 35.08 -41.16
N GLU A 174 12.72 36.28 -40.72
CA GLU A 174 13.04 36.77 -39.37
C GLU A 174 12.31 35.98 -38.28
N LEU A 175 11.02 35.71 -38.47
CA LEU A 175 10.23 34.91 -37.54
C LEU A 175 10.74 33.46 -37.44
N GLU A 176 11.16 32.85 -38.54
CA GLU A 176 11.78 31.52 -38.55
C GLU A 176 13.08 31.51 -37.75
N ARG A 177 13.96 32.51 -37.93
CA ARG A 177 15.19 32.63 -37.14
C ARG A 177 14.92 32.86 -35.65
N GLU A 178 13.89 33.64 -35.31
CA GLU A 178 13.50 33.85 -33.91
C GLU A 178 12.91 32.57 -33.30
N ALA A 179 12.10 31.84 -34.06
CA ALA A 179 11.54 30.55 -33.65
C ALA A 179 12.64 29.51 -33.43
N GLU A 180 13.58 29.38 -34.36
CA GLU A 180 14.74 28.50 -34.23
C GLU A 180 15.55 28.83 -32.97
N LYS A 181 15.85 30.10 -32.71
CA LYS A 181 16.56 30.52 -31.49
C LYS A 181 15.79 30.20 -30.22
N LYS A 182 14.46 30.34 -30.22
CA LYS A 182 13.62 29.99 -29.07
C LYS A 182 13.59 28.47 -28.85
N ASP A 183 13.55 27.70 -29.92
CA ASP A 183 13.50 26.25 -29.84
C ASP A 183 14.85 25.66 -29.42
N THR A 184 15.98 26.22 -29.90
CA THR A 184 17.31 25.84 -29.39
C THR A 184 17.44 26.18 -27.91
N ALA A 185 16.98 27.36 -27.48
CA ALA A 185 17.02 27.75 -26.06
C ALA A 185 16.12 26.88 -25.16
N ARG A 186 14.96 26.41 -25.66
CA ARG A 186 14.11 25.45 -24.94
C ARG A 186 14.75 24.08 -24.87
N ALA A 187 15.36 23.62 -25.96
CA ALA A 187 16.06 22.34 -26.01
C ALA A 187 17.25 22.33 -25.05
N GLU A 188 18.02 23.41 -25.00
CA GLU A 188 19.13 23.59 -24.03
C GLU A 188 18.63 23.57 -22.58
N LYS A 189 17.55 24.31 -22.26
CA LYS A 189 16.95 24.28 -20.92
C LYS A 189 16.44 22.90 -20.53
N HIS A 190 15.77 22.21 -21.43
CA HIS A 190 15.31 20.85 -21.16
C HIS A 190 16.48 19.87 -20.99
N ALA A 191 17.54 20.01 -21.78
CA ALA A 191 18.75 19.20 -21.60
C ALA A 191 19.40 19.46 -20.24
N GLU A 192 19.48 20.72 -19.79
CA GLU A 192 19.97 21.08 -18.46
C GLU A 192 19.08 20.52 -17.33
N GLU A 193 17.75 20.58 -17.48
CA GLU A 193 16.80 20.02 -16.52
C GLU A 193 16.90 18.50 -16.43
N ILE A 194 17.01 17.81 -17.56
CA ILE A 194 17.21 16.35 -17.60
C ILE A 194 18.52 16.00 -16.90
N ALA A 195 19.62 16.71 -17.18
CA ALA A 195 20.91 16.48 -16.53
C ALA A 195 20.83 16.72 -15.00
N LYS A 196 20.10 17.74 -14.54
CA LYS A 196 19.85 17.98 -13.11
C LYS A 196 19.04 16.85 -12.47
N LEU A 197 17.97 16.41 -13.13
CA LEU A 197 17.12 15.32 -12.66
C LEU A 197 17.88 13.98 -12.60
N GLU A 198 18.76 13.70 -13.55
CA GLU A 198 19.62 12.52 -13.52
C GLU A 198 20.60 12.59 -12.34
N ALA A 199 21.27 13.72 -12.13
CA ALA A 199 22.15 13.92 -10.98
C ALA A 199 21.40 13.82 -9.62
N GLU A 200 20.15 14.27 -9.55
CA GLU A 200 19.30 14.10 -8.36
C GLU A 200 18.86 12.64 -8.16
N ARG A 201 18.51 11.93 -9.23
CA ARG A 201 18.15 10.51 -9.17
C ARG A 201 19.30 9.65 -8.68
N GLU A 202 20.52 9.90 -9.15
CA GLU A 202 21.71 9.20 -8.65
C GLU A 202 21.93 9.45 -7.15
N LYS A 203 21.78 10.69 -6.69
CA LYS A 203 21.86 11.03 -5.25
C LYS A 203 20.77 10.32 -4.44
N LEU A 204 19.53 10.30 -4.94
CA LEU A 204 18.40 9.64 -4.28
C LEU A 204 18.53 8.12 -4.26
N GLN A 205 19.04 7.50 -5.33
CA GLN A 205 19.32 6.05 -5.36
C GLN A 205 20.40 5.68 -4.34
N LEU A 206 21.47 6.47 -4.21
CA LEU A 206 22.50 6.22 -3.20
C LEU A 206 21.94 6.36 -1.77
N GLN A 207 21.02 7.30 -1.53
CA GLN A 207 20.34 7.46 -0.26
C GLN A 207 19.32 6.35 0.02
N SER A 208 18.62 5.84 -1.00
CA SER A 208 17.63 4.77 -0.83
C SER A 208 18.29 3.46 -0.38
N TYR A 209 19.40 3.04 -1.01
CA TYR A 209 20.09 1.80 -0.60
C TYR A 209 20.64 1.87 0.83
N ARG A 210 21.20 3.02 1.24
CA ARG A 210 21.67 3.22 2.63
C ARG A 210 20.51 3.21 3.63
N SER A 211 19.39 3.85 3.30
CA SER A 211 18.23 3.95 4.20
C SER A 211 17.45 2.64 4.31
N GLU A 212 17.26 1.91 3.20
CA GLU A 212 16.63 0.58 3.21
C GLU A 212 17.46 -0.42 4.01
N ARG A 213 18.79 -0.39 3.86
CA ARG A 213 19.67 -1.24 4.65
C ARG A 213 19.60 -0.90 6.14
N ARG A 214 19.59 0.39 6.51
CA ARG A 214 19.39 0.81 7.90
C ARG A 214 18.02 0.37 8.43
N LYS A 215 16.98 0.40 7.61
CA LYS A 215 15.63 -0.05 7.97
C LYS A 215 15.59 -1.56 8.21
N ILE A 216 16.21 -2.36 7.33
CA ILE A 216 16.33 -3.82 7.50
C ILE A 216 17.14 -4.12 8.76
N MET A 217 18.25 -3.41 8.98
CA MET A 217 19.07 -3.58 10.18
C MET A 217 18.26 -3.24 11.44
N GLN A 218 17.55 -2.10 11.44
CA GLN A 218 16.66 -1.72 12.54
C GLN A 218 15.56 -2.74 12.78
N GLN A 219 15.02 -3.37 11.74
CA GLN A 219 14.04 -4.44 11.87
C GLN A 219 14.66 -5.71 12.46
N LEU A 220 15.89 -6.07 12.05
CA LEU A 220 16.64 -7.20 12.59
C LEU A 220 17.07 -6.99 14.04
N THR A 221 17.42 -5.75 14.41
CA THR A 221 17.81 -5.35 15.77
C THR A 221 16.64 -4.86 16.62
N ASN A 222 15.41 -4.82 16.06
CA ASN A 222 14.25 -4.37 16.81
C ASN A 222 14.04 -5.31 18.00
N ASP A 223 13.78 -4.75 19.18
CA ASP A 223 13.56 -5.50 20.41
C ASP A 223 12.50 -6.59 20.27
N LYS A 224 11.51 -6.39 19.39
CA LYS A 224 10.50 -7.41 19.08
C LYS A 224 11.09 -8.63 18.36
N ALA A 225 11.95 -8.40 17.37
CA ALA A 225 12.65 -9.47 16.66
C ALA A 225 13.65 -10.18 17.58
N LEU A 226 14.32 -9.43 18.47
CA LEU A 226 15.21 -10.00 19.49
C LEU A 226 14.47 -10.86 20.50
N LYS A 227 13.30 -10.40 20.99
CA LYS A 227 12.44 -11.20 21.88
C LYS A 227 11.95 -12.47 21.20
N GLN A 228 11.48 -12.36 19.96
CA GLN A 228 11.04 -13.53 19.18
C GLN A 228 12.18 -14.55 18.96
N ARG A 229 13.42 -14.08 18.77
CA ARG A 229 14.60 -14.94 18.66
C ARG A 229 15.01 -15.58 19.98
N ARG A 230 14.83 -14.88 21.10
CA ARG A 230 15.04 -15.43 22.44
C ARG A 230 14.00 -16.48 22.80
N GLU A 231 12.78 -16.35 22.26
CA GLU A 231 11.68 -17.29 22.42
C GLU A 231 11.74 -18.50 21.45
N MET A 232 12.88 -18.77 20.81
CA MET A 232 13.04 -19.87 19.84
C MET A 232 12.73 -21.27 20.39
N THR A 233 12.64 -21.45 21.71
CA THR A 233 12.12 -22.70 22.28
C THR A 233 10.63 -22.82 21.97
N PRO A 234 10.21 -23.82 21.17
CA PRO A 234 8.80 -24.03 20.89
C PRO A 234 8.05 -24.17 22.22
N PRO A 235 6.87 -23.55 22.36
CA PRO A 235 6.12 -23.57 23.63
C PRO A 235 5.77 -25.00 24.08
N GLY A 236 5.75 -25.96 23.15
CA GLY A 236 5.60 -27.39 23.46
C GLY A 236 6.79 -27.98 24.23
N LEU A 237 8.03 -27.60 23.92
CA LEU A 237 9.21 -28.13 24.60
C LEU A 237 9.31 -27.65 26.05
N ILE A 238 8.92 -26.39 26.33
CA ILE A 238 8.87 -25.86 27.70
C ILE A 238 7.92 -26.71 28.56
N LYS A 239 6.74 -27.08 28.03
CA LYS A 239 5.77 -27.93 28.74
C LYS A 239 6.32 -29.31 29.04
N VAL A 240 6.99 -29.95 28.07
CA VAL A 240 7.61 -31.27 28.28
C VAL A 240 8.68 -31.20 29.36
N ARG A 241 9.52 -30.16 29.35
CA ARG A 241 10.61 -29.98 30.33
C ARG A 241 10.08 -29.80 31.75
N TRP A 242 9.04 -28.98 31.92
CA TRP A 242 8.35 -28.84 33.21
C TRP A 242 7.63 -30.13 33.63
N ALA A 243 7.06 -30.88 32.69
CA ALA A 243 6.42 -32.16 32.99
C ALA A 243 7.41 -33.18 33.55
N VAL A 244 8.64 -33.25 33.00
CA VAL A 244 9.73 -34.11 33.53
C VAL A 244 10.14 -33.69 34.94
N PHE A 245 10.27 -32.38 35.18
CA PHE A 245 10.59 -31.87 36.51
C PHE A 245 9.48 -32.18 37.53
N VAL A 246 8.23 -31.88 37.20
CA VAL A 246 7.08 -32.14 38.08
C VAL A 246 6.90 -33.64 38.32
N SER A 247 7.07 -34.48 37.30
CA SER A 247 6.96 -35.93 37.48
C SER A 247 8.03 -36.48 38.42
N SER A 248 9.26 -35.96 38.35
CA SER A 248 10.34 -36.35 39.28
C SER A 248 10.06 -35.91 40.72
N ILE A 249 9.49 -34.72 40.94
CA ILE A 249 9.06 -34.27 42.28
C ILE A 249 7.92 -35.15 42.79
N VAL A 250 6.90 -35.41 41.97
CA VAL A 250 5.76 -36.25 42.35
C VAL A 250 6.22 -37.65 42.71
N LEU A 251 7.14 -38.24 41.92
CA LEU A 251 7.76 -39.52 42.24
C LEU A 251 8.47 -39.48 43.60
N GLY A 252 9.24 -38.41 43.87
CA GLY A 252 9.89 -38.19 45.15
C GLY A 252 8.89 -38.15 46.31
N LEU A 253 7.83 -37.34 46.19
CA LEU A 253 6.77 -37.22 47.20
C LEU A 253 6.02 -38.53 47.44
N ILE A 254 5.68 -39.28 46.39
CA ILE A 254 5.06 -40.60 46.50
C ILE A 254 5.98 -41.56 47.25
N SER A 255 7.29 -41.55 46.93
CA SER A 255 8.27 -42.39 47.60
C SER A 255 8.40 -42.06 49.08
N PHE A 256 8.43 -40.77 49.44
CA PHE A 256 8.42 -40.33 50.84
C PHE A 256 7.12 -40.67 51.55
N TYR A 257 5.97 -40.57 50.88
CA TYR A 257 4.68 -40.97 51.45
C TYR A 257 4.64 -42.49 51.73
N ILE A 258 5.15 -43.32 50.82
CA ILE A 258 5.30 -44.76 51.04
C ILE A 258 6.25 -45.04 52.22
N THR A 259 7.33 -44.27 52.34
CA THR A 259 8.26 -44.36 53.48
C THR A 259 7.54 -44.03 54.79
N TYR A 260 6.76 -42.94 54.83
CA TYR A 260 5.97 -42.52 55.98
C TYR A 260 4.95 -43.59 56.39
N LEU A 261 4.19 -44.14 55.43
CA LEU A 261 3.24 -45.22 55.70
C LEU A 261 3.94 -46.49 56.20
N SER A 262 5.10 -46.83 55.64
CA SER A 262 5.88 -47.98 56.09
C SER A 262 6.39 -47.77 57.52
N LEU A 263 6.81 -46.54 57.85
CA LEU A 263 7.30 -46.19 59.18
C LEU A 263 6.17 -46.11 60.21
N SER A 264 4.98 -45.62 59.84
CA SER A 264 3.80 -45.60 60.72
C SER A 264 3.26 -46.99 61.02
N GLN A 265 3.47 -47.96 60.11
CA GLN A 265 3.17 -49.37 60.34
C GLN A 265 4.22 -50.09 61.20
N ILE A 266 5.45 -49.55 61.25
CA ILE A 266 6.52 -50.03 62.14
C ILE A 266 6.39 -49.41 63.54
N ALA A 267 5.82 -48.20 63.64
CA ALA A 267 5.57 -47.58 64.93
C ALA A 267 4.78 -48.58 65.81
N PRO A 268 5.28 -48.91 67.01
CA PRO A 268 4.63 -49.89 67.85
C PRO A 268 3.25 -49.35 68.15
N GLU A 269 2.22 -49.96 67.55
CA GLU A 269 0.87 -49.67 68.00
C GLU A 269 0.86 -49.93 69.51
N GLU A 270 0.29 -49.00 70.27
CA GLU A 270 0.12 -49.18 71.72
C GLU A 270 -0.57 -50.52 72.03
N SER A 271 -1.34 -51.06 71.08
CA SER A 271 -1.93 -52.40 71.08
C SER A 271 -0.89 -53.56 71.14
N MET A 272 0.28 -53.41 70.53
CA MET A 272 1.36 -54.38 70.59
C MET A 272 2.11 -54.30 71.94
N ALA A 273 2.32 -53.08 72.45
CA ALA A 273 2.86 -52.91 73.81
C ALA A 273 1.88 -53.44 74.88
N LEU A 274 0.58 -53.19 74.71
CA LEU A 274 -0.49 -53.72 75.56
C LEU A 274 -0.60 -55.24 75.47
N SER A 275 -0.57 -55.84 74.29
CA SER A 275 -0.64 -57.30 74.13
C SER A 275 0.59 -58.03 74.69
N ILE A 276 1.79 -57.44 74.58
CA ILE A 276 2.99 -57.93 75.27
C ILE A 276 2.81 -57.81 76.78
N SER A 277 2.34 -56.67 77.29
CA SER A 277 2.13 -56.45 78.73
C SER A 277 1.06 -57.38 79.33
N SER A 278 0.00 -57.72 78.58
CA SER A 278 -1.09 -58.57 79.05
C SER A 278 -0.81 -60.08 78.93
N SER A 279 0.19 -60.47 78.14
CA SER A 279 0.57 -61.88 77.95
C SER A 279 1.72 -62.32 78.85
N LEU A 280 2.32 -61.40 79.61
CA LEU A 280 3.36 -61.69 80.60
C LEU A 280 2.73 -62.20 81.91
N PRO A 281 2.98 -63.45 82.33
CA PRO A 281 2.61 -63.89 83.66
C PRO A 281 3.42 -63.12 84.72
N GLU A 282 2.80 -62.84 85.87
CA GLU A 282 3.33 -62.01 86.98
C GLU A 282 4.66 -62.53 87.58
N GLN A 283 5.10 -63.72 87.17
CA GLN A 283 6.37 -64.36 87.54
C GLN A 283 7.15 -64.88 86.31
N ALA A 284 7.16 -64.14 85.20
CA ALA A 284 7.85 -64.57 83.99
C ALA A 284 9.38 -64.51 84.12
N ASP A 285 10.03 -65.67 83.94
CA ASP A 285 11.46 -65.81 83.74
C ASP A 285 11.91 -64.98 82.52
N GLY A 286 13.03 -64.25 82.62
CA GLY A 286 13.47 -63.29 81.59
C GLY A 286 13.70 -63.90 80.19
N SER A 287 13.83 -65.22 80.10
CA SER A 287 13.94 -65.98 78.84
C SER A 287 12.62 -66.04 78.06
N LEU A 288 11.46 -66.11 78.73
CA LEU A 288 10.15 -66.12 78.08
C LEU A 288 9.81 -64.74 77.50
N VAL A 289 10.18 -63.67 78.20
CA VAL A 289 10.04 -62.29 77.70
C VAL A 289 10.84 -62.10 76.42
N ALA A 290 12.09 -62.57 76.40
CA ALA A 290 12.92 -62.52 75.21
C ALA A 290 12.31 -63.30 74.04
N GLN A 291 11.71 -64.46 74.28
CA GLN A 291 11.11 -65.30 73.24
C GLN A 291 9.84 -64.69 72.64
N VAL A 292 8.96 -64.10 73.46
CA VAL A 292 7.74 -63.40 73.00
C VAL A 292 8.09 -62.15 72.22
N VAL A 293 9.06 -61.36 72.70
CA VAL A 293 9.57 -60.18 71.98
C VAL A 293 10.22 -60.61 70.66
N GLN A 294 10.98 -61.69 70.64
CA GLN A 294 11.63 -62.20 69.43
C GLN A 294 10.66 -62.85 68.45
N GLN A 295 9.52 -63.40 68.89
CA GLN A 295 8.46 -63.92 68.01
C GLN A 295 7.60 -62.80 67.41
N ALA A 296 7.31 -61.76 68.19
CA ALA A 296 6.61 -60.55 67.75
C ALA A 296 7.47 -59.70 66.79
N LEU A 297 8.78 -59.60 67.02
CA LEU A 297 9.71 -58.89 66.13
C LEU A 297 10.23 -59.76 64.97
N GLY A 298 10.29 -61.08 65.16
CA GLY A 298 10.96 -62.00 64.21
C GLY A 298 10.11 -62.41 63.01
N THR A 299 8.79 -62.37 63.13
CA THR A 299 7.86 -62.66 62.02
C THR A 299 7.33 -61.40 61.35
N THR A 300 7.42 -60.25 62.03
CA THR A 300 6.83 -59.00 61.58
C THR A 300 7.92 -58.07 61.01
N ASN A 301 7.93 -57.98 59.68
CA ASN A 301 8.23 -56.76 58.92
C ASN A 301 9.68 -56.40 58.56
N TRP A 302 10.61 -57.36 58.41
CA TRP A 302 11.88 -57.10 57.69
C TRP A 302 11.64 -56.50 56.29
N TYR A 303 10.56 -56.92 55.62
CA TYR A 303 10.10 -56.36 54.35
C TYR A 303 9.74 -54.86 54.46
N LEU A 304 9.09 -54.40 55.54
CA LEU A 304 8.75 -52.97 55.69
C LEU A 304 10.00 -52.12 55.90
N ILE A 305 10.99 -52.62 56.64
CA ILE A 305 12.27 -51.93 56.83
C ILE A 305 12.95 -51.77 55.47
N ILE A 306 13.11 -52.85 54.70
CA ILE A 306 13.70 -52.79 53.36
C ILE A 306 12.92 -51.86 52.44
N ARG A 307 11.58 -51.96 52.45
CA ARG A 307 10.71 -51.09 51.66
C ARG A 307 10.92 -49.63 52.00
N SER A 308 10.97 -49.28 53.29
CA SER A 308 11.18 -47.90 53.76
C SER A 308 12.56 -47.35 53.38
N VAL A 309 13.62 -48.17 53.50
CA VAL A 309 14.97 -47.78 53.10
C VAL A 309 15.03 -47.57 51.59
N PHE A 310 14.51 -48.52 50.80
CA PHE A 310 14.51 -48.40 49.35
C PHE A 310 13.67 -47.22 48.86
N SER A 311 12.48 -47.00 49.42
CA SER A 311 11.65 -45.84 49.07
C SER A 311 12.30 -44.52 49.49
N SER A 312 13.01 -44.46 50.62
CA SER A 312 13.76 -43.26 50.98
C SER A 312 14.90 -42.95 50.00
N LEU A 313 15.65 -43.97 49.57
CA LEU A 313 16.73 -43.84 48.59
C LEU A 313 16.20 -43.40 47.23
N VAL A 314 15.09 -43.99 46.77
CA VAL A 314 14.41 -43.58 45.54
C VAL A 314 13.90 -42.14 45.64
N GLY A 315 13.37 -41.74 46.81
CA GLY A 315 12.91 -40.38 47.06
C GLY A 315 14.04 -39.36 46.96
N ILE A 316 15.16 -39.60 47.64
CA ILE A 316 16.35 -38.75 47.59
C ILE A 316 16.90 -38.69 46.16
N GLY A 317 17.01 -39.83 45.48
CA GLY A 317 17.46 -39.91 44.09
C GLY A 317 16.57 -39.12 43.12
N ALA A 318 15.25 -39.20 43.30
CA ALA A 318 14.30 -38.44 42.49
C ALA A 318 14.47 -36.92 42.66
N PHE A 319 14.66 -36.43 43.89
CA PHE A 319 14.91 -35.00 44.12
C PHE A 319 16.28 -34.55 43.60
N ALA A 320 17.33 -35.35 43.79
CA ALA A 320 18.65 -35.05 43.25
C ALA A 320 18.62 -34.97 41.71
N TYR A 321 17.89 -35.91 41.08
CA TYR A 321 17.64 -35.88 39.63
C TYR A 321 16.87 -34.63 39.21
N ALA A 322 15.80 -34.26 39.93
CA ALA A 322 15.02 -33.06 39.66
C ALA A 322 15.88 -31.78 39.71
N ALA A 323 16.73 -31.65 40.72
CA ALA A 323 17.62 -30.51 40.90
C ALA A 323 18.68 -30.46 39.78
N ASN A 324 19.29 -31.60 39.44
CA ASN A 324 20.26 -31.68 38.35
C ASN A 324 19.62 -31.35 37.00
N TRP A 325 18.41 -31.87 36.74
CA TRP A 325 17.64 -31.58 35.54
C TRP A 325 17.36 -30.08 35.40
N LEU A 326 16.91 -29.43 36.46
CA LEU A 326 16.63 -27.99 36.47
C LEU A 326 17.90 -27.17 36.20
N ARG A 327 19.04 -27.58 36.78
CA ARG A 327 20.33 -26.92 36.55
C ARG A 327 20.77 -27.06 35.10
N THR A 328 20.82 -28.27 34.56
CA THR A 328 21.21 -28.52 33.16
C THR A 328 20.31 -27.76 32.19
N PHE A 329 19.02 -27.73 32.47
CA PHE A 329 18.05 -26.96 31.70
C PHE A 329 18.37 -25.45 31.73
N TYR A 330 18.58 -24.87 32.91
CA TYR A 330 18.93 -23.46 33.05
C TYR A 330 20.24 -23.12 32.31
N ASP A 331 21.27 -23.95 32.48
CA ASP A 331 22.57 -23.74 31.83
C ASP A 331 22.42 -23.79 30.30
N SER A 332 21.60 -24.71 29.77
CA SER A 332 21.31 -24.80 28.34
C SER A 332 20.58 -23.57 27.79
N GLU A 333 19.63 -23.00 28.54
CA GLU A 333 18.89 -21.80 28.12
C GLU A 333 19.76 -20.55 28.17
N VAL A 334 20.59 -20.42 29.20
CA VAL A 334 21.57 -19.32 29.29
C VAL A 334 22.59 -19.40 28.16
N ALA A 335 23.07 -20.61 27.84
CA ALA A 335 23.98 -20.81 26.71
C ALA A 335 23.33 -20.43 25.37
N ALA A 336 22.09 -20.87 25.12
CA ALA A 336 21.34 -20.51 23.91
C ALA A 336 21.12 -18.99 23.81
N THR A 337 20.77 -18.34 24.92
CA THR A 337 20.56 -16.88 24.97
C THR A 337 21.86 -16.14 24.65
N ARG A 338 22.98 -16.57 25.24
CA ARG A 338 24.30 -15.98 24.95
C ARG A 338 24.69 -16.16 23.49
N ALA A 339 24.40 -17.30 22.87
CA ALA A 339 24.68 -17.54 21.46
C ALA A 339 23.88 -16.57 20.56
N VAL A 340 22.60 -16.35 20.86
CA VAL A 340 21.77 -15.36 20.15
C VAL A 340 22.32 -13.95 20.33
N ASP A 341 22.72 -13.57 21.54
CA ASP A 341 23.29 -12.25 21.82
C ASP A 341 24.64 -12.04 21.09
N GLN A 342 25.52 -13.05 21.10
CA GLN A 342 26.78 -13.03 20.34
C GLN A 342 26.51 -12.88 18.83
N PHE A 343 25.57 -13.65 18.28
CA PHE A 343 25.18 -13.54 16.88
C PHE A 343 24.68 -12.13 16.53
N ASN A 344 23.87 -11.52 17.40
CA ASN A 344 23.38 -10.15 17.16
C ASN A 344 24.53 -9.12 17.22
N HIS A 345 25.47 -9.27 18.15
CA HIS A 345 26.66 -8.42 18.20
C HIS A 345 27.51 -8.56 16.94
N ASP A 346 27.70 -9.78 16.44
CA ASP A 346 28.41 -10.04 15.19
C ASP A 346 27.69 -9.45 13.97
N LEU A 347 26.36 -9.50 13.94
CA LEU A 347 25.54 -8.88 12.89
C LEU A 347 25.74 -7.35 12.88
N VAL A 348 25.75 -6.71 14.06
CA VAL A 348 26.02 -5.27 14.20
C VAL A 348 27.44 -4.94 13.75
N ARG A 349 28.44 -5.72 14.18
CA ARG A 349 29.84 -5.53 13.78
C ARG A 349 30.02 -5.69 12.26
N ALA A 350 29.43 -6.72 11.66
CA ALA A 350 29.45 -6.94 10.23
C ALA A 350 28.80 -5.79 9.48
N SER A 351 27.65 -5.31 9.96
CA SER A 351 26.94 -4.20 9.34
C SER A 351 27.79 -2.94 9.32
N TRP A 352 28.44 -2.63 10.44
CA TRP A 352 29.38 -1.51 10.56
C TRP A 352 30.55 -1.66 9.59
N VAL A 353 31.20 -2.82 9.53
CA VAL A 353 32.31 -3.07 8.58
C VAL A 353 31.90 -2.79 7.15
N ILE A 354 30.76 -3.32 6.72
CA ILE A 354 30.30 -3.13 5.34
C ILE A 354 29.95 -1.65 5.10
N GLU A 355 29.36 -0.94 6.07
CA GLU A 355 29.10 0.51 5.96
C GLU A 355 30.40 1.29 5.81
N THR A 356 31.41 1.04 6.64
CA THR A 356 32.72 1.67 6.54
C THR A 356 33.43 1.35 5.22
N VAL A 357 33.38 0.10 4.75
CA VAL A 357 33.98 -0.28 3.45
C VAL A 357 33.30 0.45 2.30
N LEU A 358 31.97 0.59 2.33
CA LEU A 358 31.23 1.32 1.30
C LEU A 358 31.50 2.84 1.37
N GLU A 359 31.63 3.40 2.57
CA GLU A 359 31.94 4.81 2.79
C GLU A 359 33.35 5.16 2.28
N VAL A 360 34.37 4.37 2.64
CA VAL A 360 35.75 4.59 2.16
C VAL A 360 35.84 4.42 0.64
N LYS A 361 35.14 3.44 0.08
CA LYS A 361 35.08 3.25 -1.38
C LYS A 361 34.40 4.44 -2.07
N GLN A 362 33.39 5.05 -1.45
CA GLN A 362 32.65 6.17 -2.03
C GLN A 362 33.38 7.51 -1.90
N GLU A 363 34.07 7.77 -0.78
CA GLU A 363 34.72 9.06 -0.52
C GLU A 363 36.13 9.15 -1.08
N HIS A 364 36.89 8.05 -1.07
CA HIS A 364 38.32 8.08 -1.40
C HIS A 364 38.71 7.29 -2.64
N ASP A 365 37.76 6.58 -3.28
CA ASP A 365 37.98 5.63 -4.38
C ASP A 365 39.18 4.68 -4.12
N SER A 366 39.45 4.43 -2.84
CA SER A 366 40.64 3.75 -2.36
C SER A 366 40.31 2.34 -1.91
N VAL A 367 41.22 1.41 -2.15
CA VAL A 367 41.06 0.01 -1.72
C VAL A 367 41.32 -0.05 -0.21
N VAL A 368 40.30 -0.45 0.56
CA VAL A 368 40.42 -0.68 2.00
C VAL A 368 41.50 -1.73 2.26
N PRO A 369 42.50 -1.46 3.12
CA PRO A 369 43.57 -2.41 3.36
C PRO A 369 43.05 -3.75 3.91
N ASN A 370 43.46 -4.86 3.28
CA ASN A 370 42.97 -6.21 3.62
C ASN A 370 43.21 -6.60 5.09
N HIS A 371 44.30 -6.12 5.70
CA HIS A 371 44.63 -6.40 7.10
C HIS A 371 43.60 -5.78 8.08
N TRP A 372 42.98 -4.66 7.71
CA TRP A 372 41.94 -4.04 8.52
C TRP A 372 40.65 -4.85 8.44
N ILE A 373 40.24 -5.23 7.22
CA ILE A 373 39.06 -6.08 7.02
C ILE A 373 39.24 -7.38 7.79
N GLU A 374 40.38 -8.05 7.66
CA GLU A 374 40.68 -9.29 8.38
C GLU A 374 40.63 -9.08 9.91
N GLY A 375 41.16 -7.97 10.42
CA GLY A 375 41.09 -7.64 11.85
C GLY A 375 39.65 -7.46 12.36
N VAL A 376 38.78 -6.81 11.58
CA VAL A 376 37.40 -6.55 12.01
C VAL A 376 36.44 -7.71 11.69
N THR A 377 36.75 -8.57 10.71
CA THR A 377 35.95 -9.77 10.41
C THR A 377 36.43 -11.00 11.19
N ARG A 378 37.61 -10.97 11.81
CA ARG A 378 38.09 -12.08 12.64
C ARG A 378 37.15 -12.36 13.81
N GLY A 379 36.75 -13.62 13.92
CA GLY A 379 35.86 -14.12 14.96
C GLY A 379 34.37 -13.85 14.72
N LEU A 380 34.01 -13.24 13.60
CA LEU A 380 32.63 -12.93 13.26
C LEU A 380 31.89 -14.22 12.89
N PHE A 381 30.82 -14.53 13.62
CA PHE A 381 30.10 -15.81 13.54
C PHE A 381 30.99 -17.04 13.79
N ALA A 382 32.08 -16.87 14.55
CA ALA A 382 32.85 -18.02 14.99
C ALA A 382 31.99 -18.83 15.96
N ASP A 383 31.44 -19.94 15.47
CA ASP A 383 30.70 -20.89 16.28
C ASP A 383 31.62 -21.43 17.38
N ASN A 384 31.52 -20.85 18.58
CA ASN A 384 32.08 -21.45 19.80
C ASN A 384 31.47 -22.84 20.08
N GLY A 385 30.42 -23.24 19.32
CA GLY A 385 29.74 -24.53 19.41
C GLY A 385 30.32 -25.67 18.58
N ALA A 386 31.22 -25.42 17.61
CA ALA A 386 31.78 -26.50 16.78
C ALA A 386 32.64 -27.50 17.58
N GLN A 387 33.26 -27.05 18.68
CA GLN A 387 33.93 -27.94 19.63
C GLN A 387 32.95 -28.63 20.60
N SER A 388 31.81 -28.00 20.93
CA SER A 388 30.86 -28.54 21.92
C SER A 388 29.93 -29.61 21.35
N GLN A 389 29.45 -29.49 20.11
CA GLN A 389 28.55 -30.49 19.51
C GLN A 389 29.25 -31.81 19.17
N ALA A 390 30.54 -31.76 18.78
CA ALA A 390 31.34 -32.96 18.59
C ALA A 390 31.50 -33.73 19.91
N ASP A 391 31.76 -33.03 21.01
CA ASP A 391 31.89 -33.64 22.34
C ASP A 391 30.56 -34.18 22.89
N GLU A 392 29.43 -33.51 22.61
CA GLU A 392 28.10 -33.93 23.07
C GLU A 392 27.57 -35.13 22.27
N GLY A 393 27.82 -35.18 20.95
CA GLY A 393 27.55 -36.35 20.12
C GLY A 393 28.41 -37.55 20.50
N ILE A 394 29.70 -37.32 20.82
CA ILE A 394 30.60 -38.37 21.32
C ILE A 394 30.18 -38.83 22.74
N GLN A 395 29.70 -37.92 23.61
CA GLN A 395 29.18 -38.29 24.93
C GLN A 395 27.86 -39.06 24.86
N ALA A 396 26.94 -38.67 23.98
CA ALA A 396 25.70 -39.40 23.73
C ALA A 396 25.97 -40.79 23.15
N LEU A 397 26.93 -40.90 22.22
CA LEU A 397 27.37 -42.19 21.67
C LEU A 397 28.07 -43.05 22.74
N LYS A 398 28.88 -42.45 23.63
CA LYS A 398 29.50 -43.12 24.79
C LYS A 398 28.46 -43.60 25.81
N ALA A 399 27.40 -42.83 26.03
CA ALA A 399 26.30 -43.20 26.92
C ALA A 399 25.42 -44.31 26.33
N LEU A 400 25.18 -44.27 25.01
CA LEU A 400 24.41 -45.27 24.28
C LEU A 400 25.15 -46.63 24.16
N LEU A 401 26.47 -46.59 23.97
CA LEU A 401 27.28 -47.80 23.79
C LEU A 401 27.62 -48.51 25.11
N GLY A 402 27.30 -47.93 26.27
CA GLY A 402 27.38 -48.60 27.58
C GLY A 402 28.77 -49.18 27.93
N PHE A 403 29.83 -48.82 27.18
CA PHE A 403 31.16 -49.42 27.29
C PHE A 403 32.26 -48.35 27.21
N SER A 404 33.18 -48.45 28.16
CA SER A 404 34.33 -47.57 28.39
C SER A 404 35.46 -47.77 27.37
N ALA A 405 35.24 -47.43 26.10
CA ALA A 405 36.31 -47.35 25.11
C ALA A 405 36.26 -45.99 24.41
N GLY A 406 37.25 -45.15 24.68
CA GLY A 406 37.40 -43.88 23.98
C GLY A 406 38.07 -44.14 22.63
N ALA A 407 37.31 -44.03 21.54
CA ALA A 407 37.87 -43.95 20.20
C ALA A 407 37.95 -42.47 19.80
N SER A 408 39.16 -41.98 19.53
CA SER A 408 39.41 -40.66 18.97
C SER A 408 39.77 -40.83 17.49
N PHE A 409 39.03 -40.15 16.62
CA PHE A 409 39.29 -40.14 15.19
C PHE A 409 39.95 -38.81 14.84
N GLY A 410 41.28 -38.82 14.71
CA GLY A 410 42.06 -37.66 14.26
C GLY A 410 42.44 -37.78 12.78
N PRO A 411 43.04 -36.73 12.18
CA PRO A 411 43.54 -36.76 10.80
C PRO A 411 44.63 -37.83 10.54
N ASP A 412 45.22 -38.37 11.61
CA ASP A 412 46.18 -39.49 11.57
C ASP A 412 45.53 -40.89 11.69
N GLY A 413 44.20 -40.98 11.58
CA GLY A 413 43.45 -42.24 11.66
C GLY A 413 42.86 -42.55 13.05
N PRO A 414 42.12 -43.67 13.17
CA PRO A 414 41.42 -44.05 14.39
C PRO A 414 42.38 -44.50 15.49
N LYS A 415 42.46 -43.74 16.60
CA LYS A 415 43.17 -44.15 17.82
C LYS A 415 42.14 -44.64 18.84
N VAL A 416 42.20 -45.93 19.16
CA VAL A 416 41.34 -46.56 20.17
C VAL A 416 42.15 -46.72 21.45
N GLU A 417 41.82 -45.93 22.47
CA GLU A 417 42.43 -46.07 23.80
C GLU A 417 41.62 -47.05 24.64
N LEU A 418 42.14 -48.28 24.77
CA LEU A 418 41.57 -49.33 25.60
C LEU A 418 42.07 -49.19 27.03
N ASN A 419 41.14 -49.01 27.98
CA ASN A 419 41.47 -48.99 29.41
C ASN A 419 41.96 -50.39 29.86
N ARG A 420 42.90 -50.43 30.81
CA ARG A 420 43.59 -51.64 31.32
C ARG A 420 42.66 -52.78 31.75
N LYS A 421 41.42 -52.48 32.15
CA LYS A 421 40.37 -53.47 32.45
C LYS A 421 39.75 -54.13 31.21
N GLY A 422 39.64 -53.40 30.09
CA GLY A 422 39.15 -53.94 28.82
C GLY A 422 40.22 -54.77 28.09
N ALA A 423 41.47 -54.33 28.15
CA ALA A 423 42.61 -55.09 27.63
C ALA A 423 42.77 -56.45 28.32
N LYS A 424 42.42 -56.56 29.62
CA LYS A 424 42.52 -57.82 30.37
C LYS A 424 41.44 -58.84 30.01
N LYS A 425 40.25 -58.39 29.57
CA LYS A 425 39.19 -59.27 29.07
C LYS A 425 39.45 -59.75 27.64
N LEU A 426 40.09 -58.90 26.82
CA LEU A 426 40.50 -59.23 25.45
C LEU A 426 41.76 -60.11 25.39
N SER A 427 42.47 -60.31 26.50
CA SER A 427 43.59 -61.23 26.58
C SER A 427 43.23 -62.60 27.17
N GLU A 428 42.00 -62.77 27.66
CA GLU A 428 41.48 -64.03 28.20
C GLU A 428 40.59 -64.79 27.20
N ASP A 429 40.22 -64.14 26.08
CA ASP A 429 39.81 -64.77 24.81
C ASP A 429 41.03 -64.81 23.86
#